data_AF-A0A1B1AMJ2-F1
#
_entry.id   AF-A0A1B1AMJ2-F1
#
_cell.length_a   1.000
_cell.length_b   1.000
_cell.length_c   1.000
_cell.angle_alpha   90.00
_cell.angle_beta   90.00
_cell.angle_gamma   90.00
#
_symmetry.space_group_name_H-M   'P 1'
#
loop_
_entity.id
_entity.type
_entity.pdbx_description
1 polymer ?
#
loop_
_entity_poly.entity_id
_entity_poly.type
_entity_poly.pdbx_seq_one_letter_code
_entity_poly.pdbx_strand_id
1 'polypeptide(L)'
;MRAQDAARVSDAEIGGLAQRFGADANVVKAILRVESAGPGFSGGKILISYEPFAFSELTGHRFDASNPGVSSSSSRAPVGGNQAARWAKVAEAYALDPAAALGATSWGVFQLPGRYFATAGYASVFAFVDDMSKSEARQLAAFEAYVSRAGLADELQRRDWATFAGEYEGGPNAASYAAALAAAYAALPPTSDDGYITSLKAQNNAALTRADYEAAAAALGCEVEAVQAVVEVESGRLGAYGADGRPIILFEPHIFSRRTNRMYDASHPTISYPTWDASKYPRSQDDRWNQLKAAYALDPQNAVASASYGLFQIMGFNHAACGFADPKSFVTDMAKTQAQQLKAFTAFVRANNLADELVRKDWEGFARGYNGSGQVERYGGLMRDAYNRLKGVA
;
A
#
# COMPACT_ATOMS: atom_id res chain seq x y z
N MET A 1 -6.93 -12.40 33.93
CA MET A 1 -6.86 -11.60 32.69
C MET A 1 -7.94 -10.52 32.73
N ARG A 2 -7.64 -9.39 33.38
CA ARG A 2 -8.48 -8.19 33.36
C ARG A 2 -7.66 -7.02 32.80
N ALA A 3 -8.31 -6.14 32.07
CA ALA A 3 -7.68 -4.93 31.53
C ALA A 3 -7.06 -4.10 32.65
N GLN A 4 -5.83 -3.64 32.42
CA GLN A 4 -5.24 -2.55 33.20
C GLN A 4 -5.74 -1.21 32.68
N ASP A 5 -5.94 -1.14 31.35
CA ASP A 5 -6.57 -0.03 30.65
C ASP A 5 -7.56 -0.58 29.61
N ALA A 6 -8.81 -0.15 29.70
CA ALA A 6 -9.89 -0.57 28.79
C ALA A 6 -10.17 0.49 27.70
N ALA A 7 -9.28 1.47 27.53
CA ALA A 7 -9.35 2.44 26.44
C ALA A 7 -9.38 1.73 25.09
N ARG A 8 -10.21 2.27 24.19
CA ARG A 8 -10.33 1.79 22.82
C ARG A 8 -9.13 2.25 22.01
N VAL A 9 -8.71 1.44 21.03
CA VAL A 9 -7.78 1.93 20.00
C VAL A 9 -8.37 3.20 19.37
N SER A 10 -7.63 4.29 19.42
CA SER A 10 -8.02 5.58 18.86
C SER A 10 -7.83 5.63 17.34
N ASP A 11 -8.53 6.54 16.66
CA ASP A 11 -8.32 6.82 15.24
C ASP A 11 -6.87 7.22 14.92
N ALA A 12 -6.19 7.89 15.87
CA ALA A 12 -4.78 8.27 15.72
C ALA A 12 -3.85 7.04 15.72
N GLU A 13 -4.08 6.08 16.61
CA GLU A 13 -3.32 4.82 16.65
C GLU A 13 -3.58 3.97 15.39
N ILE A 14 -4.84 3.92 14.93
CA ILE A 14 -5.22 3.28 13.67
C ILE A 14 -4.49 3.92 12.48
N GLY A 15 -4.50 5.26 12.40
CA GLY A 15 -3.80 5.99 11.34
C GLY A 15 -2.29 5.77 11.38
N GLY A 16 -1.69 5.77 12.57
CA GLY A 16 -0.27 5.48 12.75
C GLY A 16 0.11 4.05 12.34
N LEU A 17 -0.73 3.06 12.66
CA LEU A 17 -0.52 1.67 12.24
C LEU A 17 -0.61 1.55 10.71
N ALA A 18 -1.66 2.11 10.11
CA ALA A 18 -1.84 2.08 8.67
C ALA A 18 -0.65 2.72 7.94
N GLN A 19 -0.13 3.85 8.45
CA GLN A 19 1.06 4.49 7.91
C GLN A 19 2.29 3.57 7.96
N ARG A 20 2.49 2.81 9.05
CA ARG A 20 3.61 1.85 9.17
C ARG A 20 3.48 0.67 8.20
N PHE A 21 2.26 0.26 7.87
CA PHE A 21 2.00 -0.72 6.80
C PHE A 21 2.04 -0.10 5.40
N GLY A 22 2.18 1.22 5.27
CA GLY A 22 2.03 1.90 3.98
C GLY A 22 0.61 1.82 3.41
N ALA A 23 -0.38 1.48 4.25
CA ALA A 23 -1.77 1.24 3.88
C ALA A 23 -2.69 2.43 4.24
N ASP A 24 -3.90 2.42 3.68
CA ASP A 24 -4.95 3.37 4.05
C ASP A 24 -5.53 3.05 5.45
N ALA A 25 -5.89 4.06 6.25
CA ALA A 25 -6.44 3.86 7.59
C ALA A 25 -7.74 3.02 7.59
N ASN A 26 -8.52 3.07 6.50
CA ASN A 26 -9.69 2.23 6.32
C ASN A 26 -9.36 0.75 6.18
N VAL A 27 -8.13 0.36 5.82
CA VAL A 27 -7.70 -1.04 5.81
C VAL A 27 -7.73 -1.60 7.23
N VAL A 28 -7.12 -0.90 8.18
CA VAL A 28 -7.13 -1.30 9.60
C VAL A 28 -8.54 -1.22 10.19
N LYS A 29 -9.33 -0.20 9.82
CA LYS A 29 -10.74 -0.09 10.25
C LYS A 29 -11.60 -1.22 9.70
N ALA A 30 -11.35 -1.67 8.47
CA ALA A 30 -12.07 -2.80 7.87
C ALA A 30 -11.78 -4.10 8.62
N ILE A 31 -10.50 -4.36 8.95
CA ILE A 31 -10.11 -5.50 9.79
C ILE A 31 -10.81 -5.42 11.13
N LEU A 32 -10.69 -4.31 11.85
CA LEU A 32 -11.36 -4.11 13.14
C LEU A 32 -12.87 -4.37 13.05
N ARG A 33 -13.54 -3.89 11.99
CA ARG A 33 -14.98 -4.09 11.80
C ARG A 33 -15.37 -5.55 11.55
N VAL A 34 -14.52 -6.31 10.85
CA VAL A 34 -14.75 -7.75 10.60
C VAL A 34 -14.44 -8.58 11.85
N GLU A 35 -13.31 -8.33 12.51
CA GLU A 35 -12.86 -9.10 13.68
C GLU A 35 -13.70 -8.82 14.93
N SER A 36 -14.09 -7.56 15.09
CA SER A 36 -14.74 -7.09 16.29
C SER A 36 -15.68 -5.95 15.95
N ALA A 37 -16.99 -6.27 15.89
CA ALA A 37 -18.04 -5.25 15.86
C ALA A 37 -18.10 -4.38 17.15
N GLY A 38 -17.13 -4.50 18.07
CA GLY A 38 -17.18 -3.93 19.42
C GLY A 38 -15.79 -3.82 20.10
N PRO A 39 -15.74 -3.72 21.45
CA PRO A 39 -14.50 -3.60 22.23
C PRO A 39 -13.74 -4.91 22.35
N GLY A 40 -12.42 -4.84 22.45
CA GLY A 40 -11.54 -5.98 22.77
C GLY A 40 -11.72 -6.51 24.20
N PHE A 41 -12.53 -5.85 25.02
CA PHE A 41 -12.84 -6.24 26.40
C PHE A 41 -14.35 -6.19 26.68
N SER A 42 -14.84 -7.10 27.52
CA SER A 42 -16.20 -7.09 28.09
C SER A 42 -16.16 -7.42 29.58
N GLY A 43 -16.81 -6.60 30.41
CA GLY A 43 -16.76 -6.75 31.87
C GLY A 43 -15.34 -6.68 32.45
N GLY A 44 -14.43 -5.98 31.74
CA GLY A 44 -13.01 -5.90 32.06
C GLY A 44 -12.19 -7.14 31.69
N LYS A 45 -12.78 -8.23 31.17
CA LYS A 45 -12.04 -9.38 30.63
C LYS A 45 -11.84 -9.21 29.12
N ILE A 46 -10.69 -9.66 28.62
CA ILE A 46 -10.42 -9.68 27.17
C ILE A 46 -11.44 -10.57 26.46
N LEU A 47 -11.88 -10.15 25.27
CA LEU A 47 -12.71 -10.98 24.40
C LEU A 47 -11.90 -12.11 23.81
N ILE A 48 -12.52 -13.29 23.76
CA ILE A 48 -11.92 -14.48 23.16
C ILE A 48 -12.85 -15.15 22.15
N SER A 49 -12.26 -15.95 21.27
CA SER A 49 -12.92 -17.01 20.51
C SER A 49 -12.06 -18.27 20.61
N TYR A 50 -12.64 -19.38 21.07
CA TYR A 50 -11.93 -20.64 21.24
C TYR A 50 -12.24 -21.57 20.07
N GLU A 51 -11.21 -22.17 19.48
CA GLU A 51 -11.31 -23.04 18.32
C GLU A 51 -11.00 -24.50 18.69
N PRO A 52 -12.01 -25.38 18.87
CA PRO A 52 -11.79 -26.79 19.22
C PRO A 52 -10.94 -27.56 18.19
N PHE A 53 -11.02 -27.15 16.93
CA PHE A 53 -10.20 -27.71 15.86
C PHE A 53 -8.71 -27.38 16.03
N ALA A 54 -8.38 -26.10 16.28
CA ALA A 54 -7.00 -25.71 16.54
C ALA A 54 -6.43 -26.40 17.79
N PHE A 55 -7.24 -26.61 18.84
CA PHE A 55 -6.80 -27.36 20.02
C PHE A 55 -6.52 -28.83 19.71
N SER A 56 -7.38 -29.46 18.90
CA SER A 56 -7.16 -30.82 18.41
C SER A 56 -5.83 -30.93 17.66
N GLU A 57 -5.58 -30.04 16.69
CA GLU A 57 -4.32 -29.99 15.92
C GLU A 57 -3.11 -29.79 16.84
N LEU A 58 -3.15 -28.78 17.72
CA LEU A 58 -2.04 -28.47 18.62
C LEU A 58 -1.74 -29.57 19.65
N THR A 59 -2.72 -30.42 19.96
CA THR A 59 -2.53 -31.55 20.88
C THR A 59 -2.30 -32.88 20.17
N GLY A 60 -2.24 -32.89 18.83
CA GLY A 60 -2.12 -34.12 18.03
C GLY A 60 -3.32 -35.04 18.21
N HIS A 61 -4.53 -34.48 18.29
CA HIS A 61 -5.82 -35.16 18.44
C HIS A 61 -5.99 -35.97 19.74
N ARG A 62 -5.07 -35.82 20.72
CA ARG A 62 -5.05 -36.62 21.96
C ARG A 62 -6.37 -36.59 22.75
N PHE A 63 -7.12 -35.49 22.65
CA PHE A 63 -8.31 -35.26 23.47
C PHE A 63 -9.63 -35.35 22.71
N ASP A 64 -9.63 -35.67 21.41
CA ASP A 64 -10.85 -35.69 20.59
C ASP A 64 -11.89 -36.69 21.10
N ALA A 65 -11.43 -37.87 21.56
CA ALA A 65 -12.32 -38.90 22.08
C ALA A 65 -12.78 -38.63 23.51
N SER A 66 -11.89 -38.13 24.37
CA SER A 66 -12.18 -37.95 25.80
C SER A 66 -12.86 -36.61 26.11
N ASN A 67 -12.62 -35.58 25.31
CA ASN A 67 -13.13 -34.22 25.50
C ASN A 67 -13.65 -33.60 24.20
N PRO A 68 -14.65 -34.23 23.52
CA PRO A 68 -15.18 -33.76 22.24
C PRO A 68 -15.83 -32.36 22.33
N GLY A 69 -16.11 -31.87 23.54
CA GLY A 69 -16.61 -30.52 23.79
C GLY A 69 -15.57 -29.42 23.55
N VAL A 70 -14.28 -29.72 23.66
CA VAL A 70 -13.17 -28.75 23.52
C VAL A 70 -12.08 -29.19 22.54
N SER A 71 -12.09 -30.44 22.08
CA SER A 71 -11.18 -30.97 21.06
C SER A 71 -11.98 -31.65 19.96
N SER A 72 -11.81 -31.25 18.70
CA SER A 72 -12.53 -31.88 17.59
C SER A 72 -11.74 -31.80 16.29
N SER A 73 -11.62 -32.91 15.57
CA SER A 73 -11.07 -32.94 14.20
C SER A 73 -11.93 -32.21 13.15
N SER A 74 -13.10 -31.70 13.53
CA SER A 74 -13.98 -30.94 12.64
C SER A 74 -13.83 -29.43 12.86
N SER A 75 -13.49 -28.71 11.79
CA SER A 75 -13.49 -27.24 11.75
C SER A 75 -14.89 -26.60 11.93
N ARG A 76 -15.96 -27.41 12.00
CA ARG A 76 -17.34 -26.96 12.26
C ARG A 76 -17.75 -27.06 13.73
N ALA A 77 -16.84 -27.44 14.62
CA ALA A 77 -17.14 -27.58 16.05
C ALA A 77 -17.60 -26.24 16.66
N PRO A 78 -18.63 -26.24 17.54
CA PRO A 78 -19.13 -25.00 18.13
C PRO A 78 -18.07 -24.29 19.00
N VAL A 79 -17.74 -23.07 18.61
CA VAL A 79 -16.79 -22.17 19.31
C VAL A 79 -17.36 -21.57 20.61
N GLY A 80 -18.67 -21.70 20.85
CA GLY A 80 -19.38 -21.13 22.01
C GLY A 80 -20.07 -19.80 21.67
N GLY A 81 -21.38 -19.72 21.94
CA GLY A 81 -22.23 -18.61 21.49
C GLY A 81 -22.05 -17.28 22.24
N ASN A 82 -21.50 -17.29 23.45
CA ASN A 82 -21.24 -16.09 24.25
C ASN A 82 -19.90 -16.19 25.00
N GLN A 83 -19.42 -15.07 25.54
CA GLN A 83 -18.13 -15.02 26.23
C GLN A 83 -18.04 -15.98 27.43
N ALA A 84 -19.11 -16.15 28.21
CA ALA A 84 -19.09 -17.07 29.35
C ALA A 84 -18.85 -18.52 28.91
N ALA A 85 -19.54 -18.97 27.86
CA ALA A 85 -19.36 -20.30 27.28
C ALA A 85 -17.97 -20.48 26.66
N ARG A 86 -17.43 -19.45 25.99
CA ARG A 86 -16.07 -19.47 25.44
C ARG A 86 -15.01 -19.60 26.53
N TRP A 87 -15.13 -18.83 27.61
CA TRP A 87 -14.23 -18.92 28.76
C TRP A 87 -14.33 -20.27 29.48
N ALA A 88 -15.53 -20.87 29.55
CA ALA A 88 -15.70 -22.21 30.11
C ALA A 88 -14.94 -23.27 29.28
N LYS A 89 -15.04 -23.21 27.94
CA LYS A 89 -14.26 -24.09 27.04
C LYS A 89 -12.76 -23.91 27.21
N VAL A 90 -12.28 -22.67 27.28
CA VAL A 90 -10.84 -22.39 27.53
C VAL A 90 -10.42 -22.97 28.88
N ALA A 91 -11.23 -22.84 29.94
CA ALA A 91 -10.89 -23.39 31.25
C ALA A 91 -10.79 -24.92 31.24
N GLU A 92 -11.71 -25.61 30.55
CA GLU A 92 -11.67 -27.06 30.36
C GLU A 92 -10.44 -27.49 29.56
N ALA A 93 -10.18 -26.86 28.41
CA ALA A 93 -9.01 -27.14 27.58
C ALA A 93 -7.69 -26.86 28.32
N TYR A 94 -7.63 -25.78 29.09
CA TYR A 94 -6.45 -25.37 29.85
C TYR A 94 -6.11 -26.38 30.95
N ALA A 95 -7.11 -27.06 31.53
CA ALA A 95 -6.87 -28.13 32.49
C ALA A 95 -6.21 -29.37 31.86
N LEU A 96 -6.35 -29.55 30.54
CA LEU A 96 -5.76 -30.65 29.78
C LEU A 96 -4.38 -30.30 29.23
N ASP A 97 -4.27 -29.14 28.57
CA ASP A 97 -3.02 -28.64 28.00
C ASP A 97 -3.03 -27.10 27.96
N PRO A 98 -2.39 -26.43 28.93
CA PRO A 98 -2.39 -24.97 29.03
C PRO A 98 -1.87 -24.25 27.78
N ALA A 99 -0.78 -24.74 27.19
CA ALA A 99 -0.15 -24.07 26.07
C ALA A 99 -1.00 -24.22 24.80
N ALA A 100 -1.50 -25.42 24.52
CA ALA A 100 -2.39 -25.66 23.39
C ALA A 100 -3.72 -24.91 23.54
N ALA A 101 -4.30 -24.84 24.75
CA ALA A 101 -5.55 -24.13 24.99
C ALA A 101 -5.43 -22.63 24.68
N LEU A 102 -4.36 -21.99 25.15
CA LEU A 102 -4.11 -20.58 24.83
C LEU A 102 -3.77 -20.38 23.35
N GLY A 103 -3.06 -21.33 22.73
CA GLY A 103 -2.73 -21.31 21.31
C GLY A 103 -3.94 -21.45 20.38
N ALA A 104 -4.92 -22.23 20.79
CA ALA A 104 -6.20 -22.46 20.10
C ALA A 104 -7.25 -21.37 20.36
N THR A 105 -6.87 -20.28 21.04
CA THR A 105 -7.77 -19.17 21.34
C THR A 105 -7.34 -17.93 20.57
N SER A 106 -8.28 -17.22 19.97
CA SER A 106 -8.12 -15.88 19.40
C SER A 106 -8.42 -14.81 20.44
N TRP A 107 -7.59 -13.76 20.47
CA TRP A 107 -7.56 -12.80 21.59
C TRP A 107 -7.80 -11.35 21.14
N GLY A 108 -8.68 -10.65 21.87
CA GLY A 108 -8.81 -9.21 21.80
C GLY A 108 -9.49 -8.68 20.53
N VAL A 109 -9.32 -7.37 20.28
CA VAL A 109 -10.06 -6.63 19.24
C VAL A 109 -9.70 -7.04 17.80
N PHE A 110 -8.51 -7.59 17.58
CA PHE A 110 -8.07 -8.13 16.28
C PHE A 110 -8.30 -9.64 16.15
N GLN A 111 -8.85 -10.28 17.19
CA GLN A 111 -8.99 -11.73 17.28
C GLN A 111 -7.71 -12.48 16.87
N LEU A 112 -6.54 -11.97 17.27
CA LEU A 112 -5.25 -12.54 16.89
C LEU A 112 -5.07 -13.92 17.56
N PRO A 113 -4.91 -15.01 16.78
CA PRO A 113 -4.74 -16.36 17.34
C PRO A 113 -3.50 -16.51 18.23
N GLY A 114 -3.65 -17.16 19.38
CA GLY A 114 -2.55 -17.41 20.31
C GLY A 114 -1.42 -18.25 19.71
N ARG A 115 -1.72 -19.12 18.74
CA ARG A 115 -0.73 -19.90 17.96
C ARG A 115 0.27 -19.01 17.20
N TYR A 116 -0.04 -17.74 16.98
CA TYR A 116 0.85 -16.77 16.33
C TYR A 116 1.82 -16.05 17.28
N PHE A 117 1.86 -16.41 18.58
CA PHE A 117 2.68 -15.73 19.57
C PHE A 117 4.16 -15.58 19.15
N ALA A 118 4.75 -16.64 18.57
CA ALA A 118 6.16 -16.65 18.19
C ALA A 118 6.42 -15.69 17.02
N THR A 119 5.55 -15.71 16.00
CA THR A 119 5.61 -14.78 14.86
C THR A 119 5.37 -13.34 15.32
N ALA A 120 4.49 -13.11 16.29
CA ALA A 120 4.30 -11.80 16.92
C ALA A 120 5.47 -11.37 17.83
N GLY A 121 6.50 -12.22 18.01
CA GLY A 121 7.73 -11.90 18.72
C GLY A 121 7.72 -12.20 20.23
N TYR A 122 6.75 -12.97 20.71
CA TYR A 122 6.67 -13.36 22.11
C TYR A 122 7.42 -14.67 22.37
N ALA A 123 8.06 -14.77 23.54
CA ALA A 123 8.80 -15.97 23.94
C ALA A 123 7.91 -17.18 24.24
N SER A 124 6.64 -16.94 24.60
CA SER A 124 5.66 -17.99 24.88
C SER A 124 4.23 -17.48 24.69
N VAL A 125 3.30 -18.40 24.49
CA VAL A 125 1.86 -18.07 24.44
C VAL A 125 1.36 -17.45 25.75
N PHE A 126 1.96 -17.80 26.89
CA PHE A 126 1.62 -17.18 28.19
C PHE A 126 2.01 -15.70 28.23
N ALA A 127 3.20 -15.35 27.74
CA ALA A 127 3.66 -13.96 27.67
C ALA A 127 2.79 -13.14 26.70
N PHE A 128 2.41 -13.74 25.58
CA PHE A 128 1.48 -13.14 24.62
C PHE A 128 0.14 -12.84 25.28
N VAL A 129 -0.51 -13.82 25.92
CA VAL A 129 -1.83 -13.63 26.52
C VAL A 129 -1.80 -12.65 27.69
N ASP A 130 -0.75 -12.68 28.52
CA ASP A 130 -0.56 -11.69 29.59
C ASP A 130 -0.56 -10.28 29.02
N ASP A 131 0.23 -10.04 27.98
CA ASP A 131 0.37 -8.72 27.35
C ASP A 131 -0.91 -8.26 26.65
N MET A 132 -1.54 -9.13 25.84
CA MET A 132 -2.81 -8.87 25.16
C MET A 132 -3.92 -8.48 26.16
N SER A 133 -3.87 -9.02 27.38
CA SER A 133 -4.88 -8.77 28.41
C SER A 133 -4.78 -7.39 29.09
N LYS A 134 -3.71 -6.62 28.83
CA LYS A 134 -3.47 -5.34 29.52
C LYS A 134 -4.28 -4.20 28.93
N SER A 135 -4.33 -4.05 27.60
CA SER A 135 -5.08 -3.00 26.90
C SER A 135 -5.25 -3.27 25.40
N GLU A 136 -6.16 -2.53 24.73
CA GLU A 136 -6.30 -2.63 23.27
C GLU A 136 -5.05 -2.12 22.54
N ALA A 137 -4.30 -1.17 23.12
CA ALA A 137 -3.02 -0.72 22.57
C ALA A 137 -1.96 -1.86 22.53
N ARG A 138 -1.95 -2.76 23.54
CA ARG A 138 -1.10 -3.96 23.50
C ARG A 138 -1.58 -4.96 22.45
N GLN A 139 -2.90 -5.07 22.25
CA GLN A 139 -3.48 -5.90 21.19
C GLN A 139 -3.12 -5.39 19.79
N LEU A 140 -3.15 -4.07 19.59
CA LEU A 140 -2.67 -3.40 18.38
C LEU A 140 -1.19 -3.70 18.12
N ALA A 141 -0.35 -3.56 19.15
CA ALA A 141 1.09 -3.80 19.01
C ALA A 141 1.42 -5.25 18.63
N ALA A 142 0.69 -6.24 19.19
CA ALA A 142 0.85 -7.64 18.84
C ALA A 142 0.41 -7.94 17.41
N PHE A 143 -0.72 -7.36 16.98
CA PHE A 143 -1.22 -7.46 15.60
C PHE A 143 -0.22 -6.85 14.61
N GLU A 144 0.31 -5.67 14.91
CA GLU A 144 1.35 -5.02 14.12
C GLU A 144 2.60 -5.90 13.96
N ALA A 145 3.10 -6.43 15.08
CA ALA A 145 4.27 -7.28 15.08
C ALA A 145 4.06 -8.55 14.26
N TYR A 146 2.88 -9.18 14.38
CA TYR A 146 2.51 -10.33 13.57
C TYR A 146 2.51 -9.99 12.08
N VAL A 147 1.72 -9.02 11.65
CA VAL A 147 1.57 -8.64 10.23
C VAL A 147 2.92 -8.28 9.62
N SER A 148 3.75 -7.52 10.35
CA SER A 148 5.07 -7.12 9.86
C SER A 148 6.02 -8.30 9.70
N ARG A 149 6.05 -9.23 10.67
CA ARG A 149 6.98 -10.37 10.67
C ARG A 149 6.51 -11.53 9.80
N ALA A 150 5.21 -11.65 9.58
CA ALA A 150 4.62 -12.58 8.62
C ALA A 150 4.76 -12.07 7.17
N GLY A 151 5.21 -10.83 6.97
CA GLY A 151 5.31 -10.23 5.64
C GLY A 151 3.94 -10.01 5.00
N LEU A 152 2.96 -9.56 5.80
CA LEU A 152 1.57 -9.35 5.36
C LEU A 152 1.21 -7.87 5.12
N ALA A 153 2.17 -6.97 5.33
CA ALA A 153 1.94 -5.53 5.25
C ALA A 153 1.68 -5.08 3.81
N ASP A 154 2.35 -5.67 2.83
CA ASP A 154 2.20 -5.31 1.42
C ASP A 154 0.91 -5.87 0.81
N GLU A 155 0.37 -6.98 1.31
CA GLU A 155 -0.98 -7.46 1.00
C GLU A 155 -2.01 -6.45 1.50
N LEU A 156 -1.89 -5.97 2.74
CA LEU A 156 -2.77 -4.94 3.28
C LEU A 156 -2.66 -3.62 2.53
N GLN A 157 -1.43 -3.21 2.16
CA GLN A 157 -1.19 -2.03 1.34
C GLN A 157 -1.86 -2.13 -0.04
N ARG A 158 -1.72 -3.28 -0.71
CA ARG A 158 -2.30 -3.54 -2.04
C ARG A 158 -3.77 -3.97 -1.97
N ARG A 159 -4.30 -4.13 -0.75
CA ARG A 159 -5.65 -4.65 -0.47
C ARG A 159 -5.89 -5.99 -1.17
N ASP A 160 -4.86 -6.82 -1.19
CA ASP A 160 -4.95 -8.21 -1.59
C ASP A 160 -5.57 -9.01 -0.44
N TRP A 161 -6.88 -8.82 -0.28
CA TRP A 161 -7.66 -9.45 0.78
C TRP A 161 -7.60 -10.97 0.71
N ALA A 162 -7.43 -11.54 -0.49
CA ALA A 162 -7.38 -12.99 -0.68
C ALA A 162 -6.09 -13.57 -0.10
N THR A 163 -4.94 -12.99 -0.45
CA THR A 163 -3.63 -13.43 0.08
C THR A 163 -3.56 -13.16 1.59
N PHE A 164 -3.96 -11.97 2.05
CA PHE A 164 -3.99 -11.66 3.48
C PHE A 164 -4.88 -12.64 4.26
N ALA A 165 -6.09 -12.92 3.77
CA ALA A 165 -7.01 -13.86 4.42
C ALA A 165 -6.47 -15.30 4.43
N GLY A 166 -5.80 -15.72 3.35
CA GLY A 166 -5.18 -17.04 3.25
C GLY A 166 -4.17 -17.28 4.38
N GLU A 167 -3.34 -16.28 4.68
CA GLU A 167 -2.30 -16.37 5.70
C GLU A 167 -2.80 -16.03 7.11
N TYR A 168 -3.71 -15.07 7.26
CA TYR A 168 -4.23 -14.65 8.56
C TYR A 168 -5.18 -15.70 9.16
N GLU A 169 -6.15 -16.18 8.37
CA GLU A 169 -7.15 -17.17 8.80
C GLU A 169 -6.62 -18.61 8.68
N GLY A 170 -5.87 -18.93 7.61
CA GLY A 170 -5.19 -20.22 7.47
C GLY A 170 -6.10 -21.44 7.23
N GLY A 171 -7.35 -21.23 6.79
CA GLY A 171 -8.36 -22.30 6.72
C GLY A 171 -9.39 -22.17 5.60
N PRO A 172 -10.40 -23.08 5.54
CA PRO A 172 -11.40 -23.14 4.46
C PRO A 172 -12.28 -21.88 4.37
N ASN A 173 -12.24 -21.00 5.37
CA ASN A 173 -13.01 -19.76 5.45
C ASN A 173 -12.27 -18.55 4.86
N ALA A 174 -11.02 -18.68 4.40
CA ALA A 174 -10.22 -17.57 3.90
C ALA A 174 -10.93 -16.76 2.80
N ALA A 175 -11.60 -17.42 1.85
CA ALA A 175 -12.34 -16.74 0.79
C ALA A 175 -13.51 -15.91 1.31
N SER A 176 -14.29 -16.43 2.28
CA SER A 176 -15.38 -15.68 2.91
C SER A 176 -14.86 -14.52 3.76
N TYR A 177 -13.73 -14.72 4.44
CA TYR A 177 -13.09 -13.68 5.25
C TYR A 177 -12.54 -12.54 4.37
N ALA A 178 -11.87 -12.87 3.25
CA ALA A 178 -11.44 -11.90 2.25
C ALA A 178 -12.62 -11.06 1.70
N ALA A 179 -13.74 -11.71 1.39
CA ALA A 179 -14.94 -11.02 0.92
C ALA A 179 -15.53 -10.09 1.99
N ALA A 180 -15.52 -10.49 3.26
CA ALA A 180 -15.95 -9.66 4.38
C ALA A 180 -15.05 -8.43 4.57
N LEU A 181 -13.72 -8.60 4.49
CA LEU A 181 -12.77 -7.48 4.54
C LEU A 181 -12.99 -6.49 3.39
N ALA A 182 -13.14 -6.98 2.17
CA ALA A 182 -13.41 -6.16 0.99
C ALA A 182 -14.72 -5.36 1.13
N ALA A 183 -15.78 -6.01 1.60
CA ALA A 183 -17.07 -5.36 1.83
C ALA A 183 -17.02 -4.33 2.96
N ALA A 184 -16.33 -4.65 4.07
CA ALA A 184 -16.14 -3.74 5.19
C ALA A 184 -15.36 -2.49 4.77
N TYR A 185 -14.28 -2.65 3.98
CA TYR A 185 -13.51 -1.54 3.44
C TYR A 185 -14.36 -0.68 2.50
N ALA A 186 -15.08 -1.28 1.55
CA ALA A 186 -15.92 -0.57 0.59
C ALA A 186 -17.06 0.23 1.25
N ALA A 187 -17.52 -0.18 2.44
CA ALA A 187 -18.55 0.51 3.20
C ALA A 187 -18.03 1.70 4.03
N LEU A 188 -16.71 1.87 4.16
CA LEU A 188 -16.11 2.99 4.88
C LEU A 188 -16.07 4.23 3.97
N PRO A 189 -16.28 5.44 4.54
CA PRO A 189 -16.13 6.67 3.77
C PRO A 189 -14.67 6.83 3.29
N PRO A 190 -14.45 7.49 2.14
CA PRO A 190 -13.11 7.87 1.67
C PRO A 190 -12.30 8.54 2.78
N THR A 191 -10.98 8.37 2.81
CA THR A 191 -10.16 9.04 3.81
C THR A 191 -10.25 10.56 3.61
N SER A 192 -10.38 11.31 4.71
CA SER A 192 -10.50 12.77 4.67
C SER A 192 -9.29 13.36 3.96
N ASP A 193 -9.51 14.41 3.14
CA ASP A 193 -8.46 15.20 2.48
C ASP A 193 -7.39 15.59 3.51
N ASP A 194 -6.25 14.89 3.48
CA ASP A 194 -5.13 15.08 4.41
C ASP A 194 -4.31 16.34 4.07
N GLY A 195 -4.81 17.18 3.15
CA GLY A 195 -4.16 18.38 2.66
C GLY A 195 -2.96 18.08 1.75
N TYR A 196 -2.68 16.80 1.47
CA TYR A 196 -1.52 16.43 0.67
C TYR A 196 -1.61 17.00 -0.75
N ILE A 197 -2.72 16.74 -1.47
CA ILE A 197 -2.90 17.20 -2.85
C ILE A 197 -2.83 18.73 -2.95
N THR A 198 -3.38 19.46 -1.96
CA THR A 198 -3.35 20.93 -1.95
C THR A 198 -1.97 21.49 -1.60
N SER A 199 -1.13 20.72 -0.90
CA SER A 199 0.25 21.09 -0.57
C SER A 199 1.23 21.00 -1.76
N LEU A 200 0.88 20.28 -2.83
CA LEU A 200 1.75 20.02 -3.98
C LEU A 200 1.90 21.25 -4.89
N LYS A 201 2.76 22.18 -4.49
CA LYS A 201 3.09 23.38 -5.26
C LYS A 201 4.59 23.61 -5.31
N ALA A 202 5.05 24.19 -6.42
CA ALA A 202 6.41 24.66 -6.63
C ALA A 202 6.85 25.54 -5.46
N GLN A 203 7.94 25.15 -4.82
CA GLN A 203 8.66 26.01 -3.89
C GLN A 203 9.47 27.04 -4.67
N ASN A 204 10.00 26.63 -5.82
CA ASN A 204 10.71 27.48 -6.76
C ASN A 204 10.56 26.91 -8.18
N ASN A 205 10.21 27.77 -9.15
CA ASN A 205 10.09 27.42 -10.56
C ASN A 205 11.24 27.99 -11.42
N ALA A 206 12.44 28.11 -10.85
CA ALA A 206 13.63 28.42 -11.62
C ALA A 206 13.83 27.37 -12.72
N ALA A 207 14.09 27.84 -13.94
CA ALA A 207 14.43 26.98 -15.07
C ALA A 207 15.75 26.25 -14.81
N LEU A 208 15.87 25.03 -15.34
CA LEU A 208 17.14 24.29 -15.32
C LEU A 208 18.25 25.12 -15.95
N THR A 209 19.37 25.22 -15.24
CA THR A 209 20.58 25.91 -15.69
C THR A 209 21.47 24.95 -16.49
N ARG A 210 22.45 25.50 -17.22
CA ARG A 210 23.47 24.67 -17.88
C ARG A 210 24.21 23.75 -16.89
N ALA A 211 24.50 24.24 -15.69
CA ALA A 211 25.17 23.47 -14.65
C ALA A 211 24.33 22.27 -14.17
N ASP A 212 23.00 22.42 -14.10
CA ASP A 212 22.11 21.31 -13.77
C ASP A 212 22.19 20.19 -14.82
N TYR A 213 22.15 20.57 -16.11
CA TYR A 213 22.29 19.60 -17.20
C TYR A 213 23.69 18.97 -17.24
N GLU A 214 24.75 19.73 -16.96
CA GLU A 214 26.12 19.20 -16.87
C GLU A 214 26.26 18.17 -15.75
N ALA A 215 25.68 18.42 -14.58
CA ALA A 215 25.68 17.45 -13.48
C ALA A 215 24.93 16.15 -13.84
N ALA A 216 23.77 16.26 -14.50
CA ALA A 216 23.01 15.10 -14.95
C ALA A 216 23.75 14.32 -16.04
N ALA A 217 24.32 15.00 -17.03
CA ALA A 217 25.09 14.39 -18.10
C ALA A 217 26.33 13.66 -17.58
N ALA A 218 27.06 14.27 -16.63
CA ALA A 218 28.19 13.62 -15.95
C ALA A 218 27.77 12.35 -15.20
N ALA A 219 26.61 12.36 -14.52
CA ALA A 219 26.09 11.20 -13.81
C ALA A 219 25.63 10.07 -14.75
N LEU A 220 25.22 10.40 -15.98
CA LEU A 220 24.79 9.46 -17.02
C LEU A 220 25.92 9.06 -17.98
N GLY A 221 27.06 9.76 -17.96
CA GLY A 221 28.17 9.54 -18.87
C GLY A 221 27.90 9.97 -20.31
N CYS A 222 26.89 10.81 -20.56
CA CYS A 222 26.48 11.26 -21.88
C CYS A 222 26.75 12.75 -22.13
N GLU A 223 26.42 13.24 -23.33
CA GLU A 223 26.55 14.67 -23.65
C GLU A 223 25.42 15.50 -23.01
N VAL A 224 25.72 16.76 -22.67
CA VAL A 224 24.74 17.69 -22.09
C VAL A 224 23.54 17.87 -23.02
N GLU A 225 23.79 17.98 -24.31
CA GLU A 225 22.74 18.17 -25.32
C GLU A 225 21.84 16.93 -25.44
N ALA A 226 22.32 15.73 -25.07
CA ALA A 226 21.48 14.52 -25.05
C ALA A 226 20.45 14.59 -23.92
N VAL A 227 20.84 15.04 -22.72
CA VAL A 227 19.91 15.27 -21.61
C VAL A 227 18.91 16.36 -21.97
N GLN A 228 19.39 17.48 -22.52
CA GLN A 228 18.54 18.61 -22.94
C GLN A 228 17.53 18.19 -24.01
N ALA A 229 17.93 17.34 -24.97
CA ALA A 229 17.04 16.82 -26.01
C ALA A 229 15.88 16.00 -25.41
N VAL A 230 16.15 15.15 -24.43
CA VAL A 230 15.09 14.40 -23.72
C VAL A 230 14.14 15.37 -23.00
N VAL A 231 14.67 16.36 -22.28
CA VAL A 231 13.84 17.34 -21.55
C VAL A 231 12.91 18.10 -22.49
N GLU A 232 13.41 18.52 -23.65
CA GLU A 232 12.61 19.25 -24.63
C GLU A 232 11.45 18.41 -25.18
N VAL A 233 11.70 17.13 -25.45
CA VAL A 233 10.68 16.22 -25.98
C VAL A 233 9.64 15.84 -24.91
N GLU A 234 10.09 15.55 -23.69
CA GLU A 234 9.22 15.06 -22.61
C GLU A 234 8.41 16.17 -21.92
N SER A 235 8.96 17.37 -21.79
CA SER A 235 8.27 18.48 -21.10
C SER A 235 7.11 19.07 -21.89
N GLY A 236 7.08 18.82 -23.20
CA GLY A 236 6.10 19.38 -24.11
C GLY A 236 6.01 20.91 -24.02
N ARG A 237 4.87 21.47 -24.41
CA ARG A 237 4.66 22.94 -24.38
C ARG A 237 4.30 23.50 -23.00
N LEU A 238 3.98 22.63 -22.04
CA LEU A 238 3.45 23.04 -20.73
C LEU A 238 4.56 23.20 -19.68
N GLY A 239 5.72 22.57 -19.88
CA GLY A 239 6.84 22.65 -18.96
C GLY A 239 6.60 21.88 -17.65
N ALA A 240 7.26 22.32 -16.58
CA ALA A 240 7.29 21.62 -15.29
C ALA A 240 6.02 21.81 -14.44
N TYR A 241 5.46 23.03 -14.47
CA TYR A 241 4.38 23.47 -13.59
C TYR A 241 3.33 24.29 -14.35
N GLY A 242 2.08 24.17 -13.92
CA GLY A 242 1.00 25.07 -14.34
C GLY A 242 1.13 26.46 -13.72
N ALA A 243 0.26 27.38 -14.17
CA ALA A 243 0.25 28.78 -13.70
C ALA A 243 -0.02 28.93 -12.18
N ASP A 244 -0.60 27.91 -11.56
CA ASP A 244 -0.89 27.84 -10.13
C ASP A 244 0.21 27.17 -9.30
N GLY A 245 1.34 26.84 -9.94
CA GLY A 245 2.51 26.21 -9.33
C GLY A 245 2.38 24.70 -9.13
N ARG A 246 1.27 24.05 -9.51
CA ARG A 246 1.15 22.58 -9.44
C ARG A 246 1.96 21.94 -10.56
N PRO A 247 2.61 20.77 -10.33
CA PRO A 247 3.25 20.03 -11.41
C PRO A 247 2.29 19.77 -12.56
N ILE A 248 2.81 19.77 -13.79
CA ILE A 248 2.06 19.22 -14.92
C ILE A 248 1.90 17.73 -14.71
N ILE A 249 0.66 17.23 -14.78
CA ILE A 249 0.36 15.82 -14.60
C ILE A 249 -0.42 15.22 -15.77
N LEU A 250 -0.35 13.90 -15.86
CA LEU A 250 -1.34 13.06 -16.52
C LEU A 250 -1.69 11.92 -15.56
N PHE A 251 -2.92 11.91 -15.06
CA PHE A 251 -3.46 10.78 -14.31
C PHE A 251 -3.92 9.70 -15.28
N GLU A 252 -3.60 8.44 -14.99
CA GLU A 252 -3.86 7.28 -15.84
C GLU A 252 -4.89 6.35 -15.15
N PRO A 253 -6.21 6.53 -15.39
CA PRO A 253 -7.27 5.76 -14.71
C PRO A 253 -7.13 4.24 -14.85
N HIS A 254 -6.57 3.78 -15.96
CA HIS A 254 -6.35 2.36 -16.23
C HIS A 254 -5.17 1.78 -15.43
N ILE A 255 -4.18 2.61 -15.09
CA ILE A 255 -3.13 2.25 -14.14
C ILE A 255 -3.72 2.18 -12.74
N PHE A 256 -4.56 3.16 -12.36
CA PHE A 256 -5.24 3.15 -11.07
C PHE A 256 -6.13 1.92 -10.89
N SER A 257 -6.93 1.57 -11.92
CA SER A 257 -7.71 0.33 -11.96
C SER A 257 -6.84 -0.90 -11.71
N ARG A 258 -5.74 -1.06 -12.45
CA ARG A 258 -4.82 -2.19 -12.27
C ARG A 258 -4.21 -2.23 -10.87
N ARG A 259 -3.74 -1.09 -10.37
CA ARG A 259 -3.07 -0.98 -9.06
C ARG A 259 -4.01 -1.18 -7.87
N THR A 260 -5.29 -0.92 -8.06
CA THR A 260 -6.34 -1.14 -7.05
C THR A 260 -7.08 -2.47 -7.24
N ASN A 261 -6.51 -3.38 -8.04
CA ASN A 261 -7.12 -4.68 -8.37
C ASN A 261 -8.57 -4.56 -8.87
N ARG A 262 -8.84 -3.50 -9.65
CA ARG A 262 -10.15 -3.17 -10.24
C ARG A 262 -11.25 -2.85 -9.23
N MET A 263 -10.89 -2.58 -7.98
CA MET A 263 -11.83 -2.34 -6.88
C MET A 263 -12.82 -1.19 -7.17
N TYR A 264 -12.40 -0.19 -7.93
CA TYR A 264 -13.18 1.03 -8.17
C TYR A 264 -13.81 1.12 -9.55
N ASP A 265 -13.63 0.11 -10.41
CA ASP A 265 -14.10 0.16 -11.80
C ASP A 265 -15.63 0.35 -11.89
N ALA A 266 -16.37 -0.34 -11.02
CA ALA A 266 -17.83 -0.27 -11.00
C ALA A 266 -18.37 1.00 -10.33
N SER A 267 -17.75 1.45 -9.24
CA SER A 267 -18.22 2.58 -8.43
C SER A 267 -17.74 3.94 -8.94
N HIS A 268 -16.59 3.98 -9.64
CA HIS A 268 -15.95 5.21 -10.09
C HIS A 268 -15.40 5.10 -11.54
N PRO A 269 -16.27 4.81 -12.53
CA PRO A 269 -15.87 4.50 -13.92
C PRO A 269 -15.21 5.68 -14.67
N THR A 270 -15.19 6.88 -14.09
CA THR A 270 -14.53 8.07 -14.64
C THR A 270 -13.05 8.19 -14.25
N ILE A 271 -12.63 7.49 -13.19
CA ILE A 271 -11.26 7.53 -12.64
C ILE A 271 -10.65 6.13 -12.46
N SER A 272 -11.42 5.07 -12.69
CA SER A 272 -10.96 3.67 -12.70
C SER A 272 -11.66 2.92 -13.82
N TYR A 273 -10.90 2.41 -14.79
CA TYR A 273 -11.43 1.54 -15.85
C TYR A 273 -10.33 0.62 -16.41
N PRO A 274 -10.62 -0.63 -16.81
CA PRO A 274 -9.58 -1.63 -17.02
C PRO A 274 -8.75 -1.44 -18.30
N THR A 275 -9.31 -0.80 -19.33
CA THR A 275 -8.70 -0.66 -20.65
C THR A 275 -8.46 0.81 -20.97
N TRP A 276 -7.27 1.14 -21.44
CA TRP A 276 -6.94 2.51 -21.85
C TRP A 276 -7.94 3.06 -22.88
N ASP A 277 -8.41 4.28 -22.63
CA ASP A 277 -9.39 4.97 -23.47
C ASP A 277 -9.06 6.47 -23.54
N ALA A 278 -8.40 6.88 -24.63
CA ALA A 278 -8.01 8.28 -24.87
C ALA A 278 -9.18 9.28 -24.77
N SER A 279 -10.41 8.87 -25.10
CA SER A 279 -11.56 9.78 -25.15
C SER A 279 -11.97 10.29 -23.76
N LYS A 280 -11.55 9.60 -22.70
CA LYS A 280 -11.88 9.90 -21.30
C LYS A 280 -10.84 10.76 -20.59
N TYR A 281 -9.75 11.14 -21.26
CA TYR A 281 -8.71 11.98 -20.66
C TYR A 281 -9.10 13.45 -20.70
N PRO A 282 -9.06 14.15 -19.55
CA PRO A 282 -9.32 15.57 -19.54
C PRO A 282 -8.26 16.36 -20.30
N ARG A 283 -8.72 17.44 -20.93
CA ARG A 283 -7.87 18.33 -21.73
C ARG A 283 -7.13 19.36 -20.88
N SER A 284 -7.73 19.80 -19.77
CA SER A 284 -7.15 20.82 -18.89
C SER A 284 -6.34 20.17 -17.75
N GLN A 285 -5.36 20.91 -17.22
CA GLN A 285 -4.64 20.46 -16.02
C GLN A 285 -5.56 20.46 -14.79
N ASP A 286 -6.48 21.42 -14.67
CA ASP A 286 -7.44 21.46 -13.56
C ASP A 286 -8.27 20.18 -13.48
N ASP A 287 -8.81 19.73 -14.62
CA ASP A 287 -9.63 18.50 -14.65
C ASP A 287 -8.80 17.24 -14.39
N ARG A 288 -7.54 17.20 -14.84
CA ARG A 288 -6.61 16.10 -14.50
C ARG A 288 -6.30 16.05 -13.02
N TRP A 289 -6.09 17.21 -12.39
CA TRP A 289 -5.93 17.30 -10.94
C TRP A 289 -7.22 16.92 -10.19
N ASN A 290 -8.40 17.24 -10.73
CA ASN A 290 -9.67 16.80 -10.16
C ASN A 290 -9.85 15.28 -10.24
N GLN A 291 -9.44 14.63 -11.34
CA GLN A 291 -9.41 13.17 -11.44
C GLN A 291 -8.46 12.55 -10.40
N LEU A 292 -7.23 13.07 -10.31
CA LEU A 292 -6.27 12.60 -9.32
C LEU A 292 -6.80 12.79 -7.90
N LYS A 293 -7.40 13.95 -7.59
CA LYS A 293 -7.98 14.22 -6.26
C LYS A 293 -9.11 13.24 -5.92
N ALA A 294 -9.98 12.93 -6.89
CA ALA A 294 -11.04 11.94 -6.69
C ALA A 294 -10.49 10.54 -6.45
N ALA A 295 -9.45 10.12 -7.19
CA ALA A 295 -8.77 8.85 -6.95
C ALA A 295 -8.02 8.82 -5.61
N TYR A 296 -7.40 9.94 -5.23
CA TYR A 296 -6.65 10.08 -3.98
C TYR A 296 -7.54 9.92 -2.75
N ALA A 297 -8.79 10.39 -2.80
CA ALA A 297 -9.75 10.15 -1.73
C ALA A 297 -10.03 8.66 -1.50
N LEU A 298 -9.91 7.83 -2.55
CA LEU A 298 -10.20 6.40 -2.49
C LEU A 298 -8.98 5.57 -2.07
N ASP A 299 -7.82 5.87 -2.66
CA ASP A 299 -6.54 5.23 -2.35
C ASP A 299 -5.39 6.22 -2.60
N PRO A 300 -4.91 6.90 -1.55
CA PRO A 300 -3.87 7.91 -1.66
C PRO A 300 -2.59 7.45 -2.38
N GLN A 301 -2.08 6.28 -2.03
CA GLN A 301 -0.80 5.77 -2.52
C GLN A 301 -0.90 5.33 -3.98
N ASN A 302 -1.93 4.55 -4.32
CA ASN A 302 -2.12 4.09 -5.69
C ASN A 302 -2.59 5.21 -6.62
N ALA A 303 -3.30 6.22 -6.11
CA ALA A 303 -3.68 7.39 -6.91
C ALA A 303 -2.45 8.15 -7.39
N VAL A 304 -1.56 8.54 -6.48
CA VAL A 304 -0.35 9.30 -6.86
C VAL A 304 0.66 8.43 -7.58
N ALA A 305 0.67 7.11 -7.36
CA ALA A 305 1.44 6.20 -8.19
C ALA A 305 0.93 6.09 -9.63
N SER A 306 -0.34 6.43 -9.88
CA SER A 306 -1.01 6.28 -11.18
C SER A 306 -1.04 7.57 -12.00
N ALA A 307 -0.19 8.54 -11.71
CA ALA A 307 0.01 9.72 -12.54
C ALA A 307 1.48 9.93 -12.90
N SER A 308 1.73 10.62 -14.01
CA SER A 308 3.03 11.18 -14.37
C SER A 308 3.17 12.61 -13.86
N TYR A 309 4.41 13.05 -13.61
CA TYR A 309 4.68 14.36 -12.99
C TYR A 309 5.80 15.13 -13.67
N GLY A 310 5.58 16.43 -13.86
CA GLY A 310 6.61 17.42 -14.19
C GLY A 310 7.24 17.29 -15.57
N LEU A 311 8.44 17.83 -15.72
CA LEU A 311 9.20 17.93 -16.99
C LEU A 311 9.41 16.60 -17.69
N PHE A 312 9.58 15.53 -16.94
CA PHE A 312 10.00 14.24 -17.46
C PHE A 312 8.86 13.23 -17.54
N GLN A 313 7.67 13.62 -17.09
CA GLN A 313 6.47 12.79 -17.04
C GLN A 313 6.71 11.38 -16.47
N ILE A 314 7.58 11.27 -15.46
CA ILE A 314 7.85 9.98 -14.80
C ILE A 314 6.63 9.57 -13.99
N MET A 315 6.14 8.35 -14.24
CA MET A 315 5.03 7.78 -13.50
C MET A 315 5.37 7.57 -12.02
N GLY A 316 4.44 7.90 -11.12
CA GLY A 316 4.65 7.79 -9.68
C GLY A 316 4.93 6.36 -9.20
N PHE A 317 4.47 5.33 -9.91
CA PHE A 317 4.80 3.94 -9.61
C PHE A 317 6.30 3.62 -9.80
N ASN A 318 7.07 4.48 -10.47
CA ASN A 318 8.52 4.34 -10.63
C ASN A 318 9.33 4.97 -9.47
N HIS A 319 8.68 5.38 -8.38
CA HIS A 319 9.33 6.05 -7.23
C HIS A 319 10.61 5.33 -6.74
N ALA A 320 10.60 3.99 -6.69
CA ALA A 320 11.75 3.21 -6.23
C ALA A 320 12.96 3.34 -7.17
N ALA A 321 12.73 3.31 -8.49
CA ALA A 321 13.78 3.56 -9.49
C ALA A 321 14.31 4.99 -9.44
N CYS A 322 13.52 5.92 -8.93
CA CYS A 322 13.92 7.31 -8.66
C CYS A 322 14.61 7.49 -7.29
N GLY A 323 14.71 6.45 -6.47
CA GLY A 323 15.36 6.48 -5.14
C GLY A 323 14.44 6.89 -3.97
N PHE A 324 13.12 6.74 -4.11
CA PHE A 324 12.13 7.10 -3.09
C PHE A 324 11.48 5.87 -2.47
N ALA A 325 11.19 5.94 -1.16
CA ALA A 325 10.58 4.84 -0.41
C ALA A 325 9.12 4.58 -0.84
N ASP A 326 8.38 5.64 -1.16
CA ASP A 326 6.96 5.56 -1.51
C ASP A 326 6.55 6.61 -2.55
N PRO A 327 5.42 6.39 -3.26
CA PRO A 327 4.90 7.33 -4.25
C PRO A 327 4.64 8.76 -3.74
N LYS A 328 4.14 8.95 -2.51
CA LYS A 328 3.90 10.30 -1.96
C LYS A 328 5.21 11.06 -1.77
N SER A 329 6.25 10.39 -1.26
CA SER A 329 7.57 11.02 -1.09
C SER A 329 8.17 11.45 -2.44
N PHE A 330 8.02 10.65 -3.49
CA PHE A 330 8.42 11.00 -4.86
C PHE A 330 7.67 12.23 -5.38
N VAL A 331 6.33 12.22 -5.32
CA VAL A 331 5.50 13.31 -5.86
C VAL A 331 5.69 14.62 -5.09
N THR A 332 5.91 14.54 -3.78
CA THR A 332 6.31 15.69 -2.96
C THR A 332 7.58 16.33 -3.48
N ASP A 333 8.58 15.55 -3.87
CA ASP A 333 9.84 16.07 -4.39
C ASP A 333 9.69 16.63 -5.81
N MET A 334 8.89 15.97 -6.66
CA MET A 334 8.55 16.48 -8.00
C MET A 334 7.83 17.84 -7.94
N ALA A 335 7.08 18.08 -6.86
CA ALA A 335 6.41 19.36 -6.63
C ALA A 335 7.36 20.50 -6.23
N LYS A 336 8.61 20.26 -5.81
CA LYS A 336 9.45 21.32 -5.24
C LYS A 336 10.09 22.23 -6.28
N THR A 337 10.92 21.66 -7.16
CA THR A 337 11.72 22.40 -8.16
C THR A 337 12.01 21.56 -9.40
N GLN A 338 12.34 22.21 -10.53
CA GLN A 338 12.77 21.52 -11.75
C GLN A 338 14.05 20.69 -11.53
N ALA A 339 14.98 21.18 -10.70
CA ALA A 339 16.22 20.47 -10.38
C ALA A 339 15.95 19.11 -9.69
N GLN A 340 14.95 19.05 -8.82
CA GLN A 340 14.54 17.77 -8.20
C GLN A 340 13.92 16.81 -9.22
N GLN A 341 13.13 17.32 -10.16
CA GLN A 341 12.61 16.52 -11.27
C GLN A 341 13.75 15.94 -12.14
N LEU A 342 14.80 16.74 -12.43
CA LEU A 342 15.98 16.28 -13.16
C LEU A 342 16.78 15.23 -12.39
N LYS A 343 16.89 15.38 -11.07
CA LYS A 343 17.54 14.39 -10.20
C LYS A 343 16.81 13.05 -10.23
N ALA A 344 15.49 13.05 -10.15
CA ALA A 344 14.70 11.82 -10.26
C ALA A 344 14.81 11.19 -11.65
N PHE A 345 14.79 11.98 -12.73
CA PHE A 345 15.06 11.50 -14.08
C PHE A 345 16.41 10.81 -14.20
N THR A 346 17.46 11.44 -13.68
CA THR A 346 18.82 10.89 -13.70
C THR A 346 18.88 9.55 -12.96
N ALA A 347 18.23 9.45 -11.79
CA ALA A 347 18.15 8.19 -11.04
C ALA A 347 17.36 7.11 -11.82
N PHE A 348 16.22 7.48 -12.39
CA PHE A 348 15.38 6.58 -13.18
C PHE A 348 16.11 6.00 -14.39
N VAL A 349 16.80 6.84 -15.17
CA VAL A 349 17.60 6.40 -16.34
C VAL A 349 18.69 5.41 -15.94
N ARG A 350 19.39 5.66 -14.82
CA ARG A 350 20.41 4.73 -14.32
C ARG A 350 19.81 3.41 -13.83
N ALA A 351 18.75 3.47 -13.05
CA ALA A 351 18.10 2.30 -12.48
C ALA A 351 17.52 1.36 -13.55
N ASN A 352 17.11 1.91 -14.70
CA ASN A 352 16.56 1.16 -15.83
C ASN A 352 17.60 0.84 -16.92
N ASN A 353 18.89 1.11 -16.68
CA ASN A 353 19.97 0.90 -17.66
C ASN A 353 19.65 1.54 -19.02
N LEU A 354 19.24 2.82 -18.99
CA LEU A 354 18.94 3.61 -20.19
C LEU A 354 20.05 4.63 -20.53
N ALA A 355 21.12 4.63 -19.74
CA ALA A 355 22.20 5.60 -19.88
C ALA A 355 23.01 5.32 -21.15
N ASP A 356 23.27 4.05 -21.47
CA ASP A 356 24.07 3.68 -22.64
C ASP A 356 23.38 4.04 -23.96
N GLU A 357 22.04 4.03 -24.03
CA GLU A 357 21.28 4.56 -25.17
C GLU A 357 21.59 6.05 -25.40
N LEU A 358 21.63 6.86 -24.33
CA LEU A 358 21.97 8.29 -24.44
C LEU A 358 23.44 8.50 -24.82
N VAL A 359 24.35 7.66 -24.32
CA VAL A 359 25.78 7.70 -24.70
C VAL A 359 25.96 7.40 -26.17
N ARG A 360 25.33 6.33 -26.67
CA ARG A 360 25.41 5.90 -28.07
C ARG A 360 24.47 6.66 -29.00
N LYS A 361 23.64 7.57 -28.46
CA LYS A 361 22.63 8.37 -29.17
C LYS A 361 21.63 7.49 -29.92
N ASP A 362 21.29 6.35 -29.33
CA ASP A 362 20.25 5.44 -29.81
C ASP A 362 18.90 5.95 -29.29
N TRP A 363 18.35 6.94 -29.99
CA TRP A 363 17.13 7.63 -29.59
C TRP A 363 15.90 6.72 -29.63
N GLU A 364 15.82 5.79 -30.59
CA GLU A 364 14.75 4.80 -30.61
C GLU A 364 14.90 3.78 -29.48
N GLY A 365 16.12 3.34 -29.16
CA GLY A 365 16.39 2.50 -27.99
C GLY A 365 15.96 3.19 -26.71
N PHE A 366 16.36 4.45 -26.52
CA PHE A 366 15.98 5.25 -25.35
C PHE A 366 14.46 5.43 -25.28
N ALA A 367 13.82 5.84 -26.39
CA ALA A 367 12.37 6.01 -26.46
C ALA A 367 11.62 4.71 -26.09
N ARG A 368 12.09 3.56 -26.57
CA ARG A 368 11.49 2.26 -26.25
C ARG A 368 11.60 1.93 -24.76
N GLY A 369 12.76 2.17 -24.17
CA GLY A 369 12.99 1.89 -22.75
C GLY A 369 12.27 2.87 -21.82
N TYR A 370 12.18 4.14 -22.21
CA TYR A 370 11.62 5.21 -21.41
C TYR A 370 10.08 5.31 -21.54
N ASN A 371 9.55 5.27 -22.77
CA ASN A 371 8.13 5.48 -23.09
C ASN A 371 7.37 4.16 -23.39
N GLY A 372 8.08 3.03 -23.50
CA GLY A 372 7.52 1.74 -23.90
C GLY A 372 7.51 1.54 -25.41
N SER A 373 6.91 0.44 -25.87
CA SER A 373 6.96 0.02 -27.29
C SER A 373 6.11 0.87 -28.25
N GLY A 374 5.31 1.80 -27.75
CA GLY A 374 4.46 2.67 -28.56
C GLY A 374 5.20 3.91 -29.06
N GLN A 375 4.96 4.33 -30.31
CA GLN A 375 5.47 5.60 -30.86
C GLN A 375 7.01 5.77 -30.83
N VAL A 376 7.76 4.67 -30.77
CA VAL A 376 9.23 4.66 -30.62
C VAL A 376 9.93 5.52 -31.67
N GLU A 377 9.61 5.32 -32.95
CA GLU A 377 10.22 6.08 -34.05
C GLU A 377 9.92 7.58 -33.97
N ARG A 378 8.70 7.93 -33.56
CA ARG A 378 8.29 9.33 -33.40
C ARG A 378 9.07 10.01 -32.28
N TYR A 379 9.11 9.42 -31.09
CA TYR A 379 9.83 10.01 -29.96
C TYR A 379 11.35 10.02 -30.19
N GLY A 380 11.89 8.93 -30.76
CA GLY A 380 13.30 8.85 -31.14
C GLY A 380 13.69 9.92 -32.16
N GLY A 381 12.89 10.12 -33.21
CA GLY A 381 13.08 11.18 -34.19
C GLY A 381 13.06 12.58 -33.57
N LEU A 382 12.08 12.88 -32.70
CA LEU A 382 12.01 14.16 -32.00
C LEU A 382 13.25 14.43 -31.12
N MET A 383 13.73 13.42 -30.40
CA MET A 383 14.94 13.56 -29.57
C MET A 383 16.19 13.78 -30.44
N ARG A 384 16.30 13.06 -31.55
CA ARG A 384 17.37 13.23 -32.53
C ARG A 384 17.40 14.65 -33.09
N ASP A 385 16.25 15.17 -33.50
CA ASP A 385 16.12 16.49 -34.08
C ASP A 385 16.46 17.59 -33.06
N ALA A 386 15.95 17.46 -31.83
CA ALA A 386 16.28 18.36 -30.73
C ALA A 386 17.78 18.36 -30.44
N TYR A 387 18.40 17.17 -30.35
CA TYR A 387 19.83 17.02 -30.14
C TYR A 387 20.64 17.69 -31.27
N ASN A 388 20.33 17.42 -32.54
CA ASN A 388 21.04 18.00 -33.68
C ASN A 388 20.96 19.53 -33.69
N ARG A 389 19.78 20.09 -33.39
CA ARG A 389 19.59 21.54 -33.26
C ARG A 389 20.42 22.12 -32.12
N LEU A 390 20.47 21.46 -30.95
CA LEU A 390 21.26 21.90 -29.80
C LEU A 390 22.78 21.83 -30.08
N LYS A 391 23.23 20.88 -30.89
CA LYS A 391 24.63 20.77 -31.33
C LYS A 391 25.00 21.75 -32.45
N GLY A 392 24.02 22.37 -33.10
CA GLY A 392 24.25 23.23 -34.27
C GLY A 392 24.62 22.48 -35.55
N VAL A 393 24.14 21.23 -35.72
CA VAL A 393 24.45 20.35 -36.86
C VAL A 393 23.25 20.31 -37.84
N ALA A 394 22.62 21.46 -38.07
CA ALA A 394 21.41 21.57 -38.90
C ALA A 394 21.66 21.26 -40.39
#